data_AF-A0ABD3MKU5-F1
#
_entry.id   AF-A0ABD3MKU5-F1
#
_cell.length_a   1.000
_cell.length_b   1.000
_cell.length_c   1.000
_cell.angle_alpha   90.00
_cell.angle_beta   90.00
_cell.angle_gamma   90.00
#
_symmetry.space_group_name_H-M   'P 1'
#
loop_
_entity.id
_entity.type
_entity.pdbx_description
1 polymer ?
#
loop_
_entity_poly.entity_id
_entity_poly.type
_entity_poly.pdbx_seq_one_letter_code
_entity_poly.pdbx_strand_id
1 'polypeptide(L)'
;MDNTAAAAGKRKTTSDDDDAASASLFASLPETAWHQIVTYAIPPDVYNLCLSSVHFFHEVSVSSADEATTTTRGGGKVGRRRRSKRLAAASSSSDEKKNLLATNLLRTSLLSSLGRVLEKSESGITLDAVLKMGALPEGSALIAGSTIVAACLGEYDWKGDVDVYCSAEGAPHVRSWLVEDANCMFVGTNDGYIEFVDSRLTYTIATKIHHVESWGSFAENAKYYAKSWRAKSEEDEVDYRRKTIQWGKNASLGFGITRELDALGIDTESGEYAIKPRPGGNLPYDFNGRGRIDLIVAQRALPASSLLDGFDLEICKASFDGKKFHIPDPHLTFAAKTRMEPNRKAVVGSYVRHHPGEPEGRYIEPIELARLASNTISAVRKDVPRTPFYEQLDFADSLTDLYDVDDDDDDDLMNFHEPVVKWKHGLKAQFHNWVCVLIKRLRKYQKRGIEVVDVPTIADDFVIREIYVFR
;
A
#
# COMPACT_ATOMS: atom_id res chain seq x y z
N MET A 1 -7.32 -35.20 80.08
CA MET A 1 -6.02 -35.37 79.41
C MET A 1 -6.18 -34.80 78.02
N ASP A 2 -6.39 -33.49 77.88
CA ASP A 2 -5.40 -32.39 77.78
C ASP A 2 -5.59 -31.87 76.34
N ASN A 3 -6.20 -30.72 76.04
CA ASN A 3 -6.04 -29.35 76.52
C ASN A 3 -4.65 -28.75 76.26
N THR A 4 -4.42 -28.33 75.02
CA THR A 4 -3.53 -27.20 74.68
C THR A 4 -4.14 -26.39 73.55
N ALA A 5 -4.62 -25.20 73.92
CA ALA A 5 -4.90 -24.07 73.05
C ALA A 5 -3.62 -23.30 72.71
N ALA A 6 -3.55 -22.64 71.55
CA ALA A 6 -3.00 -21.27 71.43
C ALA A 6 -3.15 -20.67 70.01
N ALA A 7 -3.83 -19.52 69.98
CA ALA A 7 -3.61 -18.35 69.10
C ALA A 7 -3.84 -18.47 67.58
N ALA A 8 -5.10 -18.29 67.16
CA ALA A 8 -5.41 -17.69 65.87
C ALA A 8 -5.08 -16.17 65.92
N GLY A 9 -3.91 -15.80 65.39
CA GLY A 9 -3.52 -14.42 65.20
C GLY A 9 -4.38 -13.75 64.14
N LYS A 10 -5.00 -12.61 64.49
CA LYS A 10 -5.60 -11.65 63.54
C LYS A 10 -4.54 -11.27 62.51
N ARG A 11 -4.64 -11.79 61.28
CA ARG A 11 -3.99 -11.16 60.12
C ARG A 11 -4.78 -9.90 59.77
N LYS A 12 -4.16 -8.77 60.07
CA LYS A 12 -4.52 -7.44 59.60
C LYS A 12 -4.57 -7.48 58.07
N THR A 13 -5.75 -7.24 57.51
CA THR A 13 -5.93 -6.93 56.09
C THR A 13 -5.21 -5.61 55.81
N THR A 14 -4.06 -5.71 55.15
CA THR A 14 -3.35 -4.60 54.51
C THR A 14 -3.13 -5.01 53.07
N SER A 15 -4.06 -4.68 52.18
CA SER A 15 -3.83 -4.80 50.73
C SER A 15 -4.82 -3.99 49.88
N ASP A 16 -5.35 -2.87 50.38
CA ASP A 16 -6.20 -1.97 49.57
C ASP A 16 -5.45 -0.70 49.10
N ASP A 17 -4.23 -0.44 49.60
CA ASP A 17 -3.46 0.78 49.27
C ASP A 17 -2.43 0.59 48.14
N ASP A 18 -2.03 -0.65 47.82
CA ASP A 18 -1.03 -0.91 46.76
C ASP A 18 -1.63 -0.83 45.34
N ASP A 19 -2.94 -1.10 45.18
CA ASP A 19 -3.62 -1.00 43.88
C ASP A 19 -3.87 0.46 43.46
N ALA A 20 -4.08 1.38 44.41
CA ALA A 20 -4.26 2.80 44.12
C ALA A 20 -2.93 3.50 43.74
N ALA A 21 -1.80 3.06 44.31
CA ALA A 21 -0.49 3.63 44.03
C ALA A 21 0.02 3.27 42.62
N SER A 22 -0.29 2.07 42.11
CA SER A 22 0.07 1.67 40.74
C SER A 22 -0.74 2.42 39.67
N ALA A 23 -2.02 2.68 39.92
CA ALA A 23 -2.88 3.47 39.04
C ALA A 23 -2.42 4.94 38.91
N SER A 24 -1.72 5.45 39.92
CA SER A 24 -1.15 6.81 39.96
C SER A 24 0.14 6.97 39.15
N LEU A 25 0.91 5.90 38.91
CA LEU A 25 2.24 6.03 38.31
C LEU A 25 2.16 6.48 36.84
N PHE A 26 1.25 5.89 36.06
CA PHE A 26 1.05 6.21 34.64
C PHE A 26 0.45 7.60 34.42
N ALA A 27 -0.48 8.02 35.28
CA ALA A 27 -1.08 9.35 35.23
C ALA A 27 -0.14 10.48 35.72
N SER A 28 0.97 10.12 36.38
CA SER A 28 1.97 11.08 36.88
C SER A 28 3.05 11.43 35.84
N LEU A 29 3.14 10.68 34.75
CA LEU A 29 4.11 10.95 33.68
C LEU A 29 3.69 12.18 32.88
N PRO A 30 4.61 13.12 32.59
CA PRO A 30 4.29 14.26 31.72
C PRO A 30 4.05 13.79 30.28
N GLU A 31 3.22 14.53 29.54
CA GLU A 31 2.88 14.21 28.14
C GLU A 31 4.12 14.07 27.25
N THR A 32 5.17 14.86 27.49
CA THR A 32 6.44 14.77 26.76
C THR A 32 7.15 13.43 26.97
N ALA A 33 7.07 12.84 28.17
CA ALA A 33 7.59 11.51 28.43
C ALA A 33 6.76 10.44 27.72
N TRP A 34 5.43 10.59 27.71
CA TRP A 34 4.55 9.70 26.95
C TRP A 34 4.86 9.73 25.46
N HIS A 35 5.05 10.92 24.87
CA HIS A 35 5.46 11.06 23.47
C HIS A 35 6.79 10.36 23.18
N GLN A 36 7.77 10.45 24.08
CA GLN A 36 9.03 9.74 23.91
C GLN A 36 8.85 8.22 24.00
N ILE A 37 8.10 7.73 24.98
CA ILE A 37 7.84 6.29 25.18
C ILE A 37 7.19 5.67 23.94
N VAL A 38 6.17 6.32 23.37
CA VAL A 38 5.43 5.76 22.24
C VAL A 38 6.21 5.73 20.93
N THR A 39 7.34 6.45 20.81
CA THR A 39 8.26 6.26 19.67
C THR A 39 8.95 4.90 19.70
N TYR A 40 9.10 4.29 20.87
CA TYR A 40 9.72 2.97 21.01
C TYR A 40 8.68 1.83 21.03
N ALA A 41 7.46 2.11 21.49
CA ALA A 41 6.36 1.16 21.51
C ALA A 41 5.79 0.85 20.11
N ILE A 42 5.29 -0.37 19.91
CA ILE A 42 4.59 -0.74 18.68
C ILE A 42 3.16 -0.18 18.69
N PRO A 43 2.59 0.17 17.52
CA PRO A 43 1.26 0.78 17.48
C PRO A 43 0.13 -0.05 18.11
N PRO A 44 0.11 -1.40 18.02
CA PRO A 44 -0.87 -2.21 18.74
C PRO A 44 -0.89 -1.98 20.25
N ASP A 45 0.28 -1.91 20.88
CA ASP A 45 0.40 -1.68 22.33
C ASP A 45 -0.07 -0.29 22.71
N VAL A 46 0.30 0.72 21.91
CA VAL A 46 -0.13 2.11 22.13
C VAL A 46 -1.64 2.25 21.94
N TYR A 47 -2.21 1.57 20.95
CA TYR A 47 -3.65 1.55 20.73
C TYR A 47 -4.40 0.94 21.93
N ASN A 48 -3.96 -0.23 22.40
CA ASN A 48 -4.56 -0.89 23.56
C ASN A 48 -4.38 -0.11 24.86
N LEU A 49 -3.21 0.52 25.05
CA LEU A 49 -2.94 1.42 26.17
C LEU A 49 -3.91 2.61 26.17
N CYS A 50 -4.09 3.25 25.00
CA CYS A 50 -5.00 4.38 24.86
C CYS A 50 -6.45 3.97 25.13
N LEU A 51 -6.89 2.78 24.70
CA LEU A 51 -8.25 2.31 24.95
C LEU A 51 -8.51 1.89 26.41
N SER A 52 -7.48 1.45 27.12
CA SER A 52 -7.62 0.93 28.49
C SER A 52 -7.62 2.01 29.58
N SER A 53 -7.31 3.27 29.25
CA SER A 53 -7.23 4.35 30.24
C SER A 53 -7.92 5.63 29.78
N VAL A 54 -8.87 6.10 30.59
CA VAL A 54 -9.54 7.40 30.42
C VAL A 54 -8.57 8.59 30.49
N HIS A 55 -7.37 8.39 31.06
CA HIS A 55 -6.34 9.42 31.19
C HIS A 55 -5.94 10.03 29.84
N PHE A 56 -5.94 9.24 28.76
CA PHE A 56 -5.52 9.74 27.44
C PHE A 56 -6.63 10.44 26.64
N PHE A 57 -7.85 10.55 27.20
CA PHE A 57 -9.01 11.16 26.55
C PHE A 57 -9.25 12.60 27.00
N HIS A 58 -8.18 13.38 27.16
CA HIS A 58 -8.27 14.83 27.27
C HIS A 58 -7.60 15.51 26.08
N GLU A 59 -7.96 16.78 25.89
CA GLU A 59 -7.41 17.61 24.82
C GLU A 59 -6.00 18.04 25.17
N VAL A 60 -5.10 18.03 24.18
CA VAL A 60 -3.78 18.62 24.32
C VAL A 60 -3.86 20.05 23.81
N SER A 61 -3.52 21.01 24.65
CA SER A 61 -3.30 22.39 24.20
C SER A 61 -2.04 22.43 23.35
N VAL A 62 -2.21 22.54 22.03
CA VAL A 62 -1.10 22.73 21.09
C VAL A 62 -0.50 24.10 21.39
N SER A 63 0.57 24.14 22.19
CA SER A 63 1.38 25.35 22.28
C SER A 63 2.12 25.48 20.96
N SER A 64 1.75 26.46 20.15
CA SER A 64 2.48 26.91 18.98
C SER A 64 3.90 27.32 19.39
N ALA A 65 4.82 26.35 19.40
CA ALA A 65 6.21 26.53 19.74
C ALA A 65 7.08 26.04 18.58
N ASP A 66 6.88 26.64 17.40
CA ASP A 66 7.79 26.48 16.25
C ASP A 66 8.08 27.82 15.52
N GLU A 67 7.72 28.97 16.11
CA GLU A 67 8.19 30.28 15.62
C GLU A 67 9.03 30.99 16.70
N ALA A 68 10.32 30.66 16.77
CA ALA A 68 11.28 31.52 17.47
C ALA A 68 12.72 31.32 16.95
N THR A 69 13.06 31.97 15.84
CA THR A 69 14.41 32.53 15.57
C THR A 69 14.31 33.45 14.35
N THR A 70 14.06 34.75 14.49
CA THR A 70 15.16 35.73 14.53
C THR A 70 14.73 37.09 15.11
N THR A 71 15.34 37.43 16.25
CA THR A 71 15.81 38.73 16.76
C THR A 71 15.40 40.06 16.06
N THR A 72 14.58 40.81 16.79
CA THR A 72 14.77 42.20 17.30
C THR A 72 15.39 43.29 16.41
N ARG A 73 14.61 44.39 16.21
CA ARG A 73 15.07 45.77 16.46
C ARG A 73 13.91 46.79 16.50
N GLY A 74 13.96 47.70 17.47
CA GLY A 74 13.45 49.07 17.30
C GLY A 74 12.26 49.46 18.16
N GLY A 75 12.51 50.23 19.23
CA GLY A 75 11.48 50.70 20.17
C GLY A 75 10.65 51.88 19.69
N GLY A 76 9.69 52.31 20.52
CA GLY A 76 9.01 53.59 20.31
C GLY A 76 7.60 53.77 20.89
N LYS A 77 7.53 54.09 22.18
CA LYS A 77 6.58 55.01 22.86
C LYS A 77 5.09 55.11 22.44
N VAL A 78 4.24 54.84 23.45
CA VAL A 78 3.13 55.67 23.99
C VAL A 78 1.97 56.08 23.06
N GLY A 79 0.75 55.67 23.43
CA GLY A 79 -0.41 56.56 23.31
C GLY A 79 -1.80 55.95 23.16
N ARG A 80 -2.64 56.15 24.19
CA ARG A 80 -4.10 56.38 24.16
C ARG A 80 -5.07 55.21 23.84
N ARG A 81 -5.62 54.69 24.95
CA ARG A 81 -7.06 54.54 25.25
C ARG A 81 -8.01 55.13 24.18
N ARG A 82 -8.75 54.27 23.49
CA ARG A 82 -10.10 54.59 22.99
C ARG A 82 -11.01 53.36 23.06
N ARG A 83 -12.08 53.55 23.82
CA ARG A 83 -13.15 52.60 24.10
C ARG A 83 -14.19 52.78 22.99
N SER A 84 -14.40 51.77 22.15
CA SER A 84 -15.56 51.71 21.26
C SER A 84 -16.20 50.33 21.35
N LYS A 85 -17.45 50.35 21.79
CA LYS A 85 -18.41 49.24 21.83
C LYS A 85 -18.98 49.00 20.43
N ARG A 86 -19.32 47.74 20.17
CA ARG A 86 -20.17 47.18 19.09
C ARG A 86 -19.52 47.09 17.71
N LEU A 87 -19.26 45.85 17.28
CA LEU A 87 -20.17 45.10 16.42
C LEU A 87 -19.90 43.60 16.63
N ALA A 88 -20.93 42.90 17.11
CA ALA A 88 -20.98 41.46 17.16
C ALA A 88 -21.50 40.97 15.80
N ALA A 89 -20.61 40.44 14.97
CA ALA A 89 -20.89 39.56 13.84
C ALA A 89 -19.53 39.13 13.26
N ALA A 90 -19.43 37.86 12.90
CA ALA A 90 -18.26 37.18 12.32
C ALA A 90 -17.18 36.72 13.32
N SER A 91 -17.38 35.52 13.88
CA SER A 91 -16.39 34.43 13.80
C SER A 91 -16.97 33.19 14.49
N SER A 92 -17.86 32.46 13.81
CA SER A 92 -18.25 31.12 14.24
C SER A 92 -18.05 30.15 13.08
N SER A 93 -17.00 29.34 13.21
CA SER A 93 -16.80 27.99 12.66
C SER A 93 -15.42 27.81 12.00
N SER A 94 -14.36 28.00 12.78
CA SER A 94 -13.23 27.07 12.67
C SER A 94 -13.37 26.08 13.82
N ASP A 95 -14.02 24.94 13.54
CA ASP A 95 -13.86 23.75 14.37
C ASP A 95 -12.38 23.35 14.29
N GLU A 96 -11.54 23.95 15.13
CA GLU A 96 -10.24 23.38 15.45
C GLU A 96 -10.52 22.03 16.11
N LYS A 97 -10.37 20.96 15.33
CA LYS A 97 -10.49 19.59 15.83
C LYS A 97 -9.56 19.45 17.02
N LYS A 98 -10.17 19.42 18.19
CA LYS A 98 -9.53 19.11 19.47
C LYS A 98 -8.84 17.75 19.35
N ASN A 99 -7.51 17.75 19.30
CA ASN A 99 -6.72 16.52 19.19
C ASN A 99 -6.58 15.91 20.59
N LEU A 100 -7.13 14.71 20.77
CA LEU A 100 -6.99 13.95 22.00
C LEU A 100 -5.54 13.46 22.16
N LEU A 101 -5.05 13.40 23.40
CA LEU A 101 -3.73 12.86 23.70
C LEU A 101 -3.56 11.44 23.12
N ALA A 102 -4.57 10.57 23.28
CA ALA A 102 -4.61 9.24 22.68
C ALA A 102 -4.32 9.23 21.16
N THR A 103 -4.93 10.16 20.42
CA THR A 103 -4.73 10.28 18.97
C THR A 103 -3.32 10.72 18.64
N ASN A 104 -2.76 11.66 19.40
CA ASN A 104 -1.40 12.14 19.21
C ASN A 104 -0.37 11.04 19.52
N LEU A 105 -0.56 10.28 20.61
CA LEU A 105 0.33 9.19 21.00
C LEU A 105 0.32 8.06 19.95
N LEU A 106 -0.85 7.63 19.50
CA LEU A 106 -0.97 6.63 18.44
C LEU A 106 -0.31 7.10 17.14
N ARG A 107 -0.53 8.36 16.76
CA ARG A 107 0.12 8.96 15.59
C ARG A 107 1.63 8.94 15.71
N THR A 108 2.18 9.32 16.86
CA THR A 108 3.64 9.30 17.09
C THR A 108 4.20 7.89 16.94
N SER A 109 3.53 6.87 17.50
CA SER A 109 3.93 5.47 17.36
C SER A 109 3.86 4.98 15.91
N LEU A 110 2.78 5.29 15.19
CA LEU A 110 2.62 4.94 13.77
C LEU A 110 3.69 5.59 12.88
N LEU A 111 4.00 6.88 13.09
CA LEU A 111 5.05 7.57 12.33
C LEU A 111 6.43 6.97 12.61
N SER A 112 6.74 6.68 13.88
CA SER A 112 8.02 6.04 14.23
C SER A 112 8.13 4.63 13.64
N SER A 113 7.04 3.85 13.70
CA SER A 113 6.94 2.54 13.06
C SER A 113 7.15 2.62 11.54
N LEU A 114 6.46 3.55 10.86
CA LEU A 114 6.61 3.78 9.43
C LEU A 114 8.05 4.16 9.05
N GLY A 115 8.72 5.02 9.85
CA GLY A 115 10.13 5.35 9.64
C GLY A 115 11.03 4.11 9.63
N ARG A 116 10.86 3.22 10.62
CA ARG A 116 11.62 1.95 10.69
C ARG A 116 11.33 1.02 9.53
N VAL A 117 10.07 0.93 9.08
CA VAL A 117 9.69 0.13 7.91
C VAL A 117 10.34 0.68 6.63
N LEU A 118 10.30 1.99 6.43
CA LEU A 118 10.89 2.64 5.26
C LEU A 118 12.41 2.44 5.21
N GLU A 119 13.11 2.57 6.34
CA GLU A 119 14.55 2.30 6.45
C GLU A 119 14.92 0.86 6.04
N LYS A 120 14.02 -0.11 6.27
CA LYS A 120 14.23 -1.53 5.95
C LYS A 120 13.72 -1.95 4.57
N SER A 121 12.91 -1.13 3.92
CA SER A 121 12.31 -1.43 2.61
C SER A 121 13.32 -1.47 1.44
N GLU A 122 14.54 -0.95 1.63
CA GLU A 122 15.52 -0.72 0.57
C GLU A 122 15.02 0.22 -0.56
N SER A 123 13.86 0.88 -0.38
CA SER A 123 13.32 1.85 -1.34
C SER A 123 14.16 3.13 -1.42
N GLY A 124 14.82 3.49 -0.32
CA GLY A 124 15.53 4.75 -0.14
C GLY A 124 14.62 5.95 0.18
N ILE A 125 13.30 5.75 0.22
CA ILE A 125 12.35 6.77 0.71
C ILE A 125 12.51 6.92 2.21
N THR A 126 12.54 8.17 2.69
CA THR A 126 12.61 8.51 4.12
C THR A 126 11.26 8.95 4.65
N LEU A 127 11.07 8.88 5.98
CA LEU A 127 9.86 9.41 6.61
C LEU A 127 9.68 10.92 6.33
N ASP A 128 10.77 11.69 6.31
CA ASP A 128 10.74 13.12 5.97
C ASP A 128 10.17 13.36 4.56
N ALA A 129 10.63 12.58 3.57
CA ALA A 129 10.08 12.64 2.22
C ALA A 129 8.58 12.31 2.22
N VAL A 130 8.15 11.26 2.93
CA VAL A 130 6.72 10.90 3.02
C VAL A 130 5.89 11.99 3.72
N LEU A 131 6.41 12.68 4.73
CA LEU A 131 5.71 13.80 5.36
C LEU A 131 5.55 14.98 4.40
N LYS A 132 6.55 15.25 3.55
CA LYS A 132 6.47 16.26 2.49
C LYS A 132 5.44 15.92 1.41
N MET A 133 5.13 14.64 1.19
CA MET A 133 4.01 14.21 0.34
C MET A 133 2.68 14.84 0.79
N GLY A 134 2.54 15.14 2.08
CA GLY A 134 1.37 15.83 2.61
C GLY A 134 1.16 17.24 2.03
N ALA A 135 2.18 17.89 1.46
CA ALA A 135 2.06 19.18 0.80
C ALA A 135 1.45 19.10 -0.62
N LEU A 136 1.29 17.89 -1.16
CA LEU A 136 0.62 17.66 -2.43
C LEU A 136 -0.89 17.97 -2.32
N PRO A 137 -1.58 18.19 -3.46
CA PRO A 137 -3.03 18.40 -3.46
C PRO A 137 -3.78 17.29 -2.73
N GLU A 138 -4.84 17.64 -1.99
CA GLU A 138 -5.59 16.65 -1.22
C GLU A 138 -6.18 15.57 -2.14
N GLY A 139 -6.04 14.30 -1.73
CA GLY A 139 -6.50 13.15 -2.52
C GLY A 139 -5.61 12.78 -3.72
N SER A 140 -4.50 13.48 -3.94
CA SER A 140 -3.61 13.22 -5.09
C SER A 140 -2.72 12.00 -4.90
N ALA A 141 -2.33 11.68 -3.66
CA ALA A 141 -1.34 10.64 -3.38
C ALA A 141 -1.51 10.03 -1.99
N LEU A 142 -1.15 8.75 -1.87
CA LEU A 142 -1.04 8.04 -0.59
C LEU A 142 -0.12 6.82 -0.72
N ILE A 143 0.39 6.33 0.40
CA ILE A 143 1.07 5.04 0.50
C ILE A 143 0.07 4.04 1.10
N ALA A 144 0.02 2.81 0.60
CA ALA A 144 -0.82 1.75 1.14
C ALA A 144 -0.14 0.37 1.02
N GLY A 145 -0.90 -0.72 1.16
CA GLY A 145 -0.37 -2.06 0.98
C GLY A 145 0.57 -2.50 2.10
N SER A 146 1.54 -3.37 1.80
CA SER A 146 2.33 -4.03 2.85
C SER A 146 3.17 -3.09 3.71
N THR A 147 3.61 -1.95 3.18
CA THR A 147 4.38 -0.94 3.93
C THR A 147 3.56 -0.37 5.09
N ILE A 148 2.30 0.00 4.83
CA ILE A 148 1.44 0.57 5.88
C ILE A 148 0.93 -0.50 6.83
N VAL A 149 0.66 -1.72 6.33
CA VAL A 149 0.31 -2.85 7.22
C VAL A 149 1.46 -3.14 8.20
N ALA A 150 2.69 -3.23 7.70
CA ALA A 150 3.89 -3.38 8.53
C ALA A 150 3.99 -2.27 9.58
N ALA A 151 3.80 -1.01 9.16
CA ALA A 151 3.83 0.13 10.05
C ALA A 151 2.76 0.03 11.15
N CYS A 152 1.52 -0.34 10.80
CA CYS A 152 0.41 -0.50 11.75
C CYS A 152 0.65 -1.61 12.76
N LEU A 153 1.37 -2.67 12.39
CA LEU A 153 1.67 -3.80 13.27
C LEU A 153 2.95 -3.63 14.09
N GLY A 154 3.80 -2.67 13.74
CA GLY A 154 5.13 -2.54 14.34
C GLY A 154 6.18 -3.49 13.75
N GLU A 155 5.88 -4.08 12.60
CA GLU A 155 6.64 -5.16 11.96
C GLU A 155 7.59 -4.60 10.88
N TYR A 156 8.82 -4.25 11.26
CA TYR A 156 9.77 -3.59 10.35
C TYR A 156 10.66 -4.54 9.53
N ASP A 157 10.64 -5.85 9.79
CA ASP A 157 11.44 -6.83 9.02
C ASP A 157 10.72 -7.35 7.76
N TRP A 158 9.63 -6.69 7.38
CA TRP A 158 8.90 -7.03 6.17
C TRP A 158 9.64 -6.48 4.95
N LYS A 159 10.41 -7.33 4.29
CA LYS A 159 10.94 -7.02 2.96
C LYS A 159 9.78 -6.81 1.99
N GLY A 160 9.79 -5.65 1.33
CA GLY A 160 8.74 -5.24 0.40
C GLY A 160 9.12 -3.96 -0.31
N ASP A 161 8.48 -3.78 -1.46
CA ASP A 161 8.30 -2.53 -2.17
C ASP A 161 7.48 -1.51 -1.36
N VAL A 162 7.55 -0.25 -1.78
CA VAL A 162 6.68 0.83 -1.33
C VAL A 162 5.67 1.14 -2.42
N ASP A 163 4.40 0.87 -2.14
CA ASP A 163 3.30 1.15 -3.05
C ASP A 163 2.78 2.59 -2.85
N VAL A 164 3.03 3.48 -3.81
CA VAL A 164 2.48 4.84 -3.87
C VAL A 164 1.31 4.87 -4.85
N TYR A 165 0.13 5.23 -4.38
CA TYR A 165 -1.07 5.36 -5.20
C TYR A 165 -1.31 6.84 -5.51
N CYS A 166 -1.64 7.17 -6.75
CA CYS A 166 -1.96 8.54 -7.13
C CYS A 166 -3.14 8.66 -8.10
N SER A 167 -3.79 9.83 -8.08
CA SER A 167 -4.75 10.19 -9.12
C SER A 167 -4.02 10.58 -10.41
N ALA A 168 -4.69 10.46 -11.56
CA ALA A 168 -4.13 10.89 -12.85
C ALA A 168 -3.66 12.37 -12.82
N GLU A 169 -4.49 13.26 -12.30
CA GLU A 169 -4.17 14.70 -12.15
C GLU A 169 -3.03 14.95 -11.15
N GLY A 170 -2.88 14.08 -10.15
CA GLY A 170 -1.83 14.12 -9.15
C GLY A 170 -0.48 13.64 -9.66
N ALA A 171 -0.45 12.77 -10.66
CA ALA A 171 0.76 12.05 -11.09
C ALA A 171 1.96 12.97 -11.40
N PRO A 172 1.83 14.10 -12.15
CA PRO A 172 2.96 15.00 -12.37
C PRO A 172 3.55 15.59 -11.08
N HIS A 173 2.72 15.84 -10.07
CA HIS A 173 3.16 16.36 -8.77
C HIS A 173 3.86 15.28 -7.94
N VAL A 174 3.35 14.05 -7.97
CA VAL A 174 3.96 12.90 -7.28
C VAL A 174 5.31 12.55 -7.91
N ARG A 175 5.43 12.59 -9.24
CA ARG A 175 6.71 12.38 -9.92
C ARG A 175 7.74 13.47 -9.56
N SER A 176 7.30 14.74 -9.47
CA SER A 176 8.14 15.82 -8.93
C SER A 176 8.61 15.53 -7.51
N TRP A 177 7.69 15.14 -6.62
CA TRP A 177 8.01 14.77 -5.24
C TRP A 177 9.00 13.59 -5.17
N LEU A 178 8.82 12.56 -5.98
CA LEU A 178 9.75 11.42 -6.06
C LEU A 178 11.17 11.88 -6.42
N VAL A 179 11.31 12.80 -7.37
CA VAL A 179 12.62 13.32 -7.82
C VAL A 179 13.24 14.33 -6.86
N GLU A 180 12.43 15.24 -6.32
CA GLU A 180 12.87 16.42 -5.58
C GLU A 180 13.04 16.11 -4.08
N ASP A 181 12.09 15.39 -3.48
CA ASP A 181 12.01 15.15 -2.03
C ASP A 181 12.38 13.72 -1.64
N ALA A 182 11.98 12.73 -2.45
CA ALA A 182 12.27 11.33 -2.19
C ALA A 182 13.59 10.85 -2.82
N ASN A 183 14.27 11.70 -3.58
CA ASN A 183 15.57 11.43 -4.21
C ASN A 183 15.58 10.11 -5.03
N CYS A 184 14.56 9.98 -5.88
CA CYS A 184 14.33 8.82 -6.74
C CYS A 184 14.44 9.16 -8.23
N MET A 185 14.58 8.11 -9.03
CA MET A 185 14.63 8.16 -10.49
C MET A 185 13.66 7.15 -11.09
N PHE A 186 13.20 7.44 -12.30
CA PHE A 186 12.35 6.52 -13.05
C PHE A 186 13.18 5.39 -13.64
N VAL A 187 12.75 4.16 -13.41
CA VAL A 187 13.44 2.94 -13.87
C VAL A 187 12.71 2.34 -15.09
N GLY A 188 11.39 2.44 -15.13
CA GLY A 188 10.57 1.91 -16.21
C GLY A 188 9.13 1.77 -15.77
N THR A 189 8.29 1.18 -16.61
CA THR A 189 6.96 0.75 -16.19
C THR A 189 7.06 -0.63 -15.52
N ASN A 190 6.23 -0.87 -14.52
CA ASN A 190 6.11 -2.19 -13.90
C ASN A 190 4.82 -2.84 -14.40
N ASP A 191 4.87 -3.32 -15.64
CA ASP A 191 3.75 -4.08 -16.21
C ASP A 191 3.51 -5.36 -15.41
N GLY A 192 4.55 -5.86 -14.73
CA GLY A 192 4.49 -6.93 -13.75
C GLY A 192 3.61 -6.64 -12.54
N TYR A 193 3.44 -5.38 -12.12
CA TYR A 193 2.50 -5.01 -11.04
C TYR A 193 1.07 -5.01 -11.53
N ILE A 194 0.86 -4.59 -12.78
CA ILE A 194 -0.38 -4.86 -13.48
C ILE A 194 -0.46 -6.41 -13.48
N GLU A 195 0.46 -7.22 -14.00
CA GLU A 195 0.38 -8.71 -13.92
C GLU A 195 0.14 -9.31 -12.53
N PHE A 196 0.67 -8.72 -11.48
CA PHE A 196 0.62 -9.21 -10.10
C PHE A 196 -0.58 -8.69 -9.29
N VAL A 197 -1.08 -7.49 -9.57
CA VAL A 197 -2.21 -6.84 -8.86
C VAL A 197 -3.41 -6.63 -9.79
N ASP A 198 -3.20 -6.45 -11.11
CA ASP A 198 -4.20 -5.99 -12.10
C ASP A 198 -3.98 -6.14 -13.68
N SER A 199 -3.24 -7.10 -14.26
CA SER A 199 -3.14 -7.37 -15.74
C SER A 199 -3.78 -8.70 -16.09
N ARG A 200 -4.14 -9.44 -15.05
CA ARG A 200 -5.06 -10.55 -15.12
C ARG A 200 -6.51 -10.07 -15.23
N LEU A 201 -6.71 -8.75 -15.39
CA LEU A 201 -7.99 -8.07 -15.44
C LEU A 201 -8.12 -7.13 -16.65
N THR A 202 -7.10 -7.02 -17.52
CA THR A 202 -7.19 -6.26 -18.79
C THR A 202 -8.45 -6.63 -19.57
N TYR A 203 -8.91 -7.86 -19.38
CA TYR A 203 -10.15 -8.34 -19.93
C TYR A 203 -11.18 -8.83 -18.90
N THR A 204 -11.02 -8.80 -17.56
CA THR A 204 -12.04 -9.34 -16.59
C THR A 204 -12.58 -8.42 -15.48
N ILE A 205 -11.93 -7.30 -15.18
CA ILE A 205 -12.49 -6.27 -14.29
C ILE A 205 -12.08 -4.92 -14.86
N ALA A 206 -13.01 -3.96 -14.96
CA ALA A 206 -12.68 -2.57 -15.22
C ALA A 206 -11.72 -2.07 -14.13
N THR A 207 -10.42 -2.19 -14.38
CA THR A 207 -9.40 -1.73 -13.45
C THR A 207 -9.52 -0.22 -13.31
N LYS A 208 -9.34 0.27 -12.09
CA LYS A 208 -9.21 1.70 -11.82
C LYS A 208 -7.77 2.19 -12.05
N ILE A 209 -6.84 1.29 -12.30
CA ILE A 209 -5.41 1.55 -12.55
C ILE A 209 -5.24 1.79 -14.05
N HIS A 210 -4.54 2.86 -14.40
CA HIS A 210 -4.12 3.10 -15.78
C HIS A 210 -2.78 2.43 -16.06
N HIS A 211 -1.79 2.65 -15.20
CA HIS A 211 -0.47 2.04 -15.33
C HIS A 211 0.27 2.06 -13.99
N VAL A 212 1.40 1.37 -13.95
CA VAL A 212 2.30 1.36 -12.79
C VAL A 212 3.70 1.70 -13.24
N GLU A 213 4.32 2.65 -12.55
CA GLU A 213 5.68 3.09 -12.79
C GLU A 213 6.60 2.50 -11.72
N SER A 214 7.78 2.04 -12.14
CA SER A 214 8.83 1.58 -11.25
C SER A 214 9.85 2.69 -10.99
N TRP A 215 10.08 2.97 -9.71
CA TRP A 215 10.98 4.00 -9.23
C TRP A 215 12.04 3.44 -8.28
N GLY A 216 13.25 3.97 -8.38
CA GLY A 216 14.40 3.55 -7.58
C GLY A 216 15.12 4.74 -6.95
N SER A 217 15.69 4.56 -5.76
CA SER A 217 16.51 5.61 -5.15
C SER A 217 17.85 5.78 -5.86
N PHE A 218 18.37 7.02 -5.89
CA PHE A 218 19.71 7.27 -6.40
C PHE A 218 20.78 6.58 -5.57
N ALA A 219 20.66 6.61 -4.24
CA ALA A 219 21.66 6.07 -3.32
C ALA A 219 21.91 4.57 -3.56
N GLU A 220 20.84 3.76 -3.66
CA GLU A 220 20.98 2.32 -3.88
C GLU A 220 21.43 2.00 -5.30
N ASN A 221 20.92 2.74 -6.29
CA ASN A 221 21.28 2.50 -7.68
C ASN A 221 22.70 2.96 -8.01
N ALA A 222 23.22 4.03 -7.39
CA ALA A 222 24.62 4.44 -7.51
C ALA A 222 25.56 3.34 -6.99
N LYS A 223 25.26 2.73 -5.83
CA LYS A 223 26.02 1.58 -5.30
C LYS A 223 25.96 0.38 -6.24
N TYR A 224 24.80 0.09 -6.82
CA TYR A 224 24.63 -1.01 -7.77
C TYR A 224 25.40 -0.75 -9.07
N TYR A 225 25.31 0.46 -9.60
CA TYR A 225 26.00 0.90 -10.81
C TYR A 225 27.52 0.85 -10.62
N ALA A 226 28.04 1.34 -9.49
CA ALA A 226 29.46 1.28 -9.14
C ALA A 226 30.03 -0.15 -9.08
N LYS A 227 29.20 -1.13 -8.71
CA LYS A 227 29.56 -2.56 -8.71
C LYS A 227 29.43 -3.22 -10.08
N SER A 228 28.78 -2.57 -11.04
CA SER A 228 28.59 -3.11 -12.38
C SER A 228 29.85 -2.92 -13.23
N TRP A 229 30.03 -3.77 -14.25
CA TRP A 229 31.11 -3.66 -15.23
C TRP A 229 31.13 -2.34 -16.01
N ARG A 230 30.10 -1.49 -15.87
CA ARG A 230 29.96 -0.20 -16.54
C ARG A 230 30.60 0.96 -15.80
N ALA A 231 30.85 0.84 -14.50
CA ALA A 231 31.52 1.87 -13.74
C ALA A 231 33.03 1.81 -13.97
N LYS A 232 33.62 2.93 -14.40
CA LYS A 232 35.09 3.05 -14.57
C LYS A 232 35.81 3.41 -13.26
N SER A 233 35.06 3.74 -12.19
CA SER A 233 35.55 4.07 -10.83
C SER A 233 34.40 3.95 -9.82
N GLU A 234 34.67 4.04 -8.50
CA GLU A 234 33.63 4.35 -7.51
C GLU A 234 32.97 5.67 -7.90
N GLU A 235 31.71 5.62 -8.31
CA GLU A 235 30.93 6.81 -8.64
C GLU A 235 30.11 7.23 -7.43
N ASP A 236 30.24 8.50 -7.05
CA ASP A 236 29.40 9.11 -6.03
C ASP A 236 28.00 9.43 -6.59
N GLU A 237 26.99 9.38 -5.73
CA GLU A 237 25.57 9.53 -6.03
C GLU A 237 25.27 10.80 -6.84
N VAL A 238 25.99 11.89 -6.58
CA VAL A 238 25.85 13.16 -7.29
C VAL A 238 26.19 13.03 -8.78
N ASP A 239 27.23 12.26 -9.12
CA ASP A 239 27.62 12.04 -10.51
C ASP A 239 26.60 11.14 -11.22
N TYR A 240 26.16 10.09 -10.54
CA TYR A 240 25.12 9.20 -11.03
C TYR A 240 23.80 9.94 -11.29
N ARG A 241 23.38 10.83 -10.37
CA ARG A 241 22.21 11.70 -10.55
C ARG A 241 22.35 12.63 -11.77
N ARG A 242 23.54 13.18 -12.00
CA ARG A 242 23.79 14.04 -13.18
C ARG A 242 23.66 13.25 -14.48
N LYS A 243 24.19 12.03 -14.52
CA LYS A 243 24.11 11.14 -15.68
C LYS A 243 22.68 10.73 -16.00
N THR A 244 21.92 10.28 -15.01
CA THR A 244 20.52 9.87 -15.18
C THR A 244 19.62 11.02 -15.64
N ILE A 245 19.86 12.25 -15.19
CA ILE A 245 19.20 13.44 -15.75
C ILE A 245 19.57 13.64 -17.23
N GLN A 246 20.85 13.48 -17.59
CA GLN A 246 21.29 13.59 -18.98
C GLN A 246 20.71 12.47 -19.86
N TRP A 247 20.61 11.25 -19.32
CA TRP A 247 19.97 10.11 -19.99
C TRP A 247 18.49 10.40 -20.26
N GLY A 248 17.76 10.92 -19.27
CA GLY A 248 16.34 11.29 -19.45
C GLY A 248 16.14 12.37 -20.53
N LYS A 249 17.01 13.39 -20.57
CA LYS A 249 17.00 14.40 -21.65
C LYS A 249 17.23 13.77 -23.02
N ASN A 250 18.20 12.87 -23.14
CA ASN A 250 18.51 12.20 -24.41
C ASN A 250 17.41 11.22 -24.84
N ALA A 251 16.76 10.56 -23.88
CA ALA A 251 15.71 9.59 -24.13
C ALA A 251 14.41 10.26 -24.58
N SER A 252 14.14 11.50 -24.12
CA SER A 252 13.08 12.35 -24.68
C SER A 252 13.33 12.78 -26.14
N LEU A 253 14.56 12.60 -26.65
CA LEU A 253 15.00 12.98 -28.00
C LEU A 253 15.17 11.77 -28.95
N GLY A 254 14.96 10.52 -28.50
CA GLY A 254 15.20 9.36 -29.37
C GLY A 254 14.63 8.02 -28.88
N PHE A 255 13.67 7.50 -29.65
CA PHE A 255 13.37 6.09 -29.97
C PHE A 255 13.17 5.02 -28.88
N GLY A 256 13.58 5.19 -27.63
CA GLY A 256 13.51 4.15 -26.58
C GLY A 256 12.26 4.24 -25.71
N ILE A 257 12.06 5.38 -25.05
CA ILE A 257 10.96 5.58 -24.10
C ILE A 257 9.61 5.55 -24.81
N THR A 258 9.46 6.24 -25.95
CA THR A 258 8.19 6.24 -26.70
C THR A 258 7.84 4.87 -27.25
N ARG A 259 8.81 4.07 -27.70
CA ARG A 259 8.51 2.78 -28.33
C ARG A 259 8.08 1.71 -27.32
N GLU A 260 8.62 1.75 -26.10
CA GLU A 260 8.12 0.92 -24.99
C GLU A 260 6.79 1.45 -24.46
N LEU A 261 6.62 2.76 -24.27
CA LEU A 261 5.34 3.32 -23.80
C LEU A 261 4.18 3.15 -24.82
N ASP A 262 4.46 3.28 -26.12
CA ASP A 262 3.50 3.06 -27.22
C ASP A 262 3.14 1.56 -27.33
N ALA A 263 4.11 0.67 -27.13
CA ALA A 263 3.87 -0.78 -27.09
C ALA A 263 3.00 -1.19 -25.89
N LEU A 264 3.01 -0.38 -24.81
CA LEU A 264 2.23 -0.59 -23.60
C LEU A 264 0.83 0.07 -23.64
N GLY A 265 0.48 0.72 -24.75
CA GLY A 265 -0.84 1.35 -24.91
C GLY A 265 -1.10 2.49 -23.93
N ILE A 266 -0.06 3.08 -23.35
CA ILE A 266 -0.18 4.24 -22.47
C ILE A 266 -0.50 5.44 -23.36
N ASP A 267 -1.65 6.09 -23.13
CA ASP A 267 -2.02 7.32 -23.82
C ASP A 267 -1.05 8.45 -23.42
N THR A 268 0.07 8.55 -24.15
CA THR A 268 1.07 9.60 -23.96
C THR A 268 0.62 10.95 -24.52
N GLU A 269 -0.50 10.99 -25.27
CA GLU A 269 -1.10 12.22 -25.79
C GLU A 269 -1.84 12.97 -24.67
N SER A 270 -2.30 12.25 -23.65
CA SER A 270 -2.76 12.80 -22.37
C SER A 270 -1.62 13.41 -21.56
N GLY A 271 -1.66 14.73 -21.32
CA GLY A 271 -0.66 15.43 -20.51
C GLY A 271 -0.51 14.91 -19.07
N GLU A 272 -1.54 14.26 -18.50
CA GLU A 272 -1.52 13.68 -17.14
C GLU A 272 -0.73 12.35 -17.09
N TYR A 273 -0.83 11.56 -18.16
CA TYR A 273 -0.21 10.24 -18.26
C TYR A 273 1.18 10.27 -18.86
N ALA A 274 1.57 11.38 -19.51
CA ALA A 274 2.95 11.62 -19.88
C ALA A 274 3.85 11.47 -18.64
N ILE A 275 4.76 10.49 -18.67
CA ILE A 275 5.73 10.23 -17.59
C ILE A 275 6.74 11.36 -17.55
N LYS A 276 6.36 12.45 -16.90
CA LYS A 276 7.15 13.67 -16.70
C LYS A 276 6.78 14.27 -15.34
N PRO A 277 7.74 14.86 -14.62
CA PRO A 277 7.44 15.73 -13.48
C PRO A 277 6.65 16.96 -13.92
N ARG A 278 6.40 17.88 -12.98
CA ARG A 278 5.80 19.19 -13.29
C ARG A 278 6.52 19.90 -14.44
N PRO A 279 5.83 20.77 -15.20
CA PRO A 279 6.44 21.49 -16.32
C PRO A 279 7.77 22.15 -15.94
N GLY A 280 8.83 21.86 -16.70
CA GLY A 280 10.19 22.34 -16.44
C GLY A 280 11.04 21.46 -15.53
N GLY A 281 10.47 20.43 -14.91
CA GLY A 281 11.22 19.43 -14.14
C GLY A 281 12.03 18.48 -15.01
N ASN A 282 13.18 18.02 -14.49
CA ASN A 282 13.97 16.97 -15.13
C ASN A 282 13.42 15.60 -14.70
N LEU A 283 13.29 14.65 -15.63
CA LEU A 283 13.04 13.24 -15.32
C LEU A 283 14.37 12.48 -15.33
N PRO A 284 14.97 12.16 -14.17
CA PRO A 284 16.12 11.29 -14.10
C PRO A 284 15.69 9.85 -14.40
N TYR A 285 16.55 9.13 -15.12
CA TYR A 285 16.14 7.97 -15.89
C TYR A 285 17.22 6.87 -15.96
N ASP A 286 16.92 5.59 -15.67
CA ASP A 286 17.82 4.42 -15.91
C ASP A 286 17.08 3.04 -16.01
N PHE A 287 16.96 2.45 -17.23
CA PHE A 287 16.33 1.14 -17.49
C PHE A 287 17.03 -0.03 -16.80
N ASN A 288 18.31 0.13 -16.45
CA ASN A 288 19.09 -0.93 -15.80
C ASN A 288 19.12 -0.76 -14.28
N GLY A 289 18.44 0.28 -13.78
CA GLY A 289 18.24 0.50 -12.36
C GLY A 289 17.33 -0.56 -11.74
N ARG A 290 17.32 -0.60 -10.42
CA ARG A 290 16.40 -1.40 -9.62
C ARG A 290 15.33 -0.49 -9.04
N GLY A 291 14.07 -0.83 -9.32
CA GLY A 291 12.92 -0.21 -8.70
C GLY A 291 12.50 -0.93 -7.41
N ARG A 292 12.16 -0.16 -6.39
CA ARG A 292 11.63 -0.64 -5.09
C ARG A 292 10.41 0.18 -4.65
N ILE A 293 9.94 1.06 -5.51
CA ILE A 293 8.77 1.90 -5.32
C ILE A 293 7.92 1.69 -6.56
N ASP A 294 6.68 1.27 -6.36
CA ASP A 294 5.69 1.21 -7.42
C ASP A 294 4.79 2.44 -7.27
N LEU A 295 4.71 3.25 -8.33
CA LEU A 295 3.76 4.36 -8.43
C LEU A 295 2.57 3.90 -9.28
N ILE A 296 1.46 3.61 -8.61
CA ILE A 296 0.21 3.15 -9.19
C ILE A 296 -0.65 4.36 -9.56
N VAL A 297 -0.85 4.57 -10.86
CA VAL A 297 -1.58 5.73 -11.39
C VAL A 297 -3.01 5.34 -11.72
N ALA A 298 -3.99 6.09 -11.20
CA ALA A 298 -5.40 5.87 -11.48
C ALA A 298 -5.82 6.27 -12.90
N GLN A 299 -6.95 5.73 -13.36
CA GLN A 299 -7.70 6.29 -14.48
C GLN A 299 -8.21 7.71 -14.16
N ARG A 300 -8.57 8.46 -15.21
CA ARG A 300 -8.98 9.87 -15.08
C ARG A 300 -10.20 10.01 -14.16
N ALA A 301 -10.29 11.16 -13.50
CA ALA A 301 -11.37 11.52 -12.59
C ALA A 301 -11.55 10.57 -11.38
N LEU A 302 -10.58 9.70 -11.10
CA LEU A 302 -10.57 8.86 -9.90
C LEU A 302 -9.58 9.40 -8.86
N PRO A 303 -9.99 9.53 -7.58
CA PRO A 303 -9.06 9.88 -6.51
C PRO A 303 -8.16 8.68 -6.17
N ALA A 304 -6.96 8.95 -5.63
CA ALA A 304 -6.00 7.91 -5.26
C ALA A 304 -6.59 6.86 -4.31
N SER A 305 -7.43 7.28 -3.37
CA SER A 305 -8.10 6.40 -2.40
C SER A 305 -9.04 5.38 -3.04
N SER A 306 -9.61 5.67 -4.20
CA SER A 306 -10.52 4.74 -4.88
C SER A 306 -9.81 3.50 -5.42
N LEU A 307 -8.48 3.57 -5.60
CA LEU A 307 -7.65 2.42 -5.98
C LEU A 307 -7.60 1.39 -4.85
N LEU A 308 -7.78 1.82 -3.60
CA LEU A 308 -7.76 0.92 -2.44
C LEU A 308 -8.96 -0.02 -2.39
N ASP A 309 -10.06 0.31 -3.06
CA ASP A 309 -11.21 -0.59 -3.20
C ASP A 309 -10.85 -1.89 -3.92
N GLY A 310 -9.76 -1.87 -4.69
CA GLY A 310 -9.20 -3.04 -5.37
C GLY A 310 -8.51 -4.05 -4.45
N PHE A 311 -8.30 -3.75 -3.16
CA PHE A 311 -7.68 -4.69 -2.22
C PHE A 311 -8.60 -5.85 -1.83
N ASP A 312 -8.03 -7.05 -1.80
CA ASP A 312 -8.68 -8.30 -1.37
C ASP A 312 -8.77 -8.45 0.14
N LEU A 313 -7.87 -7.82 0.89
CA LEU A 313 -7.84 -7.83 2.35
C LEU A 313 -8.03 -6.41 2.89
N GLU A 314 -8.96 -6.25 3.83
CA GLU A 314 -9.29 -4.95 4.43
C GLU A 314 -8.07 -4.25 5.04
N ILE A 315 -7.20 -5.00 5.74
CA ILE A 315 -5.99 -4.45 6.35
C ILE A 315 -5.07 -3.77 5.32
N CYS A 316 -5.05 -4.22 4.07
CA CYS A 316 -4.20 -3.64 3.02
C CYS A 316 -4.70 -2.27 2.52
N LYS A 317 -5.95 -1.90 2.84
CA LYS A 317 -6.51 -0.57 2.57
C LYS A 317 -6.04 0.47 3.60
N ALA A 318 -5.36 0.03 4.66
CA ALA A 318 -4.68 0.97 5.55
C ALA A 318 -3.69 1.81 4.74
N SER A 319 -3.76 3.13 4.89
CA SER A 319 -3.02 4.07 4.06
C SER A 319 -2.54 5.30 4.82
N PHE A 320 -1.57 6.01 4.25
CA PHE A 320 -1.04 7.27 4.75
C PHE A 320 -0.86 8.28 3.62
N ASP A 321 -1.47 9.45 3.72
CA ASP A 321 -1.44 10.51 2.69
C ASP A 321 -0.34 11.56 2.94
N GLY A 322 0.62 11.27 3.83
CA GLY A 322 1.63 12.24 4.29
C GLY A 322 1.16 13.13 5.44
N LYS A 323 -0.16 13.19 5.69
CA LYS A 323 -0.78 13.96 6.78
C LYS A 323 -1.51 13.08 7.77
N LYS A 324 -2.25 12.06 7.36
CA LYS A 324 -3.16 11.26 8.19
C LYS A 324 -3.08 9.79 7.82
N PHE A 325 -3.13 8.95 8.84
CA PHE A 325 -3.36 7.53 8.66
C PHE A 325 -4.85 7.28 8.50
N HIS A 326 -5.21 6.48 7.51
CA HIS A 326 -6.53 5.92 7.34
C HIS A 326 -6.44 4.41 7.59
N ILE A 327 -7.07 3.93 8.66
CA ILE A 327 -7.09 2.51 9.04
C ILE A 327 -8.56 2.08 9.07
N PRO A 328 -9.04 1.29 8.11
CA PRO A 328 -10.47 0.98 7.97
C PRO A 328 -11.09 0.30 9.19
N ASP A 329 -10.38 -0.68 9.76
CA ASP A 329 -10.78 -1.37 10.99
C ASP A 329 -9.59 -1.42 11.96
N PRO A 330 -9.42 -0.38 12.79
CA PRO A 330 -8.32 -0.31 13.75
C PRO A 330 -8.32 -1.46 14.76
N HIS A 331 -9.50 -1.91 15.22
CA HIS A 331 -9.60 -2.98 16.21
C HIS A 331 -9.09 -4.30 15.66
N LEU A 332 -9.48 -4.67 14.44
CA LEU A 332 -8.94 -5.88 13.80
C LEU A 332 -7.47 -5.68 13.42
N THR A 333 -7.12 -4.55 12.81
CA THR A 333 -5.75 -4.28 12.34
C THR A 333 -4.74 -4.40 13.49
N PHE A 334 -4.98 -3.72 14.61
CA PHE A 334 -4.08 -3.75 15.76
C PHE A 334 -4.13 -5.08 16.54
N ALA A 335 -5.12 -5.94 16.29
CA ALA A 335 -5.13 -7.32 16.77
C ALA A 335 -4.47 -8.31 15.79
N ALA A 336 -3.77 -7.81 14.76
CA ALA A 336 -3.23 -8.61 13.65
C ALA A 336 -4.30 -9.49 12.97
N LYS A 337 -5.52 -8.95 12.82
CA LYS A 337 -6.64 -9.60 12.15
C LYS A 337 -7.08 -8.80 10.93
N THR A 338 -7.66 -9.48 9.95
CA THR A 338 -8.24 -8.86 8.76
C THR A 338 -9.43 -9.65 8.26
N ARG A 339 -10.18 -9.07 7.32
CA ARG A 339 -11.23 -9.75 6.57
C ARG A 339 -10.90 -9.70 5.09
N MET A 340 -11.28 -10.78 4.39
CA MET A 340 -11.26 -10.80 2.93
C MET A 340 -12.54 -10.15 2.39
N GLU A 341 -12.45 -9.46 1.26
CA GLU A 341 -13.62 -8.88 0.59
C GLU A 341 -14.66 -10.00 0.32
N PRO A 342 -15.95 -9.80 0.66
CA PRO A 342 -16.94 -10.88 0.65
C PRO A 342 -17.10 -11.63 -0.67
N ASN A 343 -17.11 -10.94 -1.81
CA ASN A 343 -17.29 -11.58 -3.11
C ASN A 343 -16.05 -12.40 -3.50
N ARG A 344 -14.84 -11.85 -3.30
CA ARG A 344 -13.57 -12.55 -3.53
C ARG A 344 -13.44 -13.78 -2.63
N LYS A 345 -13.84 -13.65 -1.36
CA LYS A 345 -13.91 -14.78 -0.42
C LYS A 345 -14.82 -15.88 -0.95
N ALA A 346 -16.03 -15.52 -1.41
CA ALA A 346 -16.98 -16.49 -1.95
C ALA A 346 -16.42 -17.19 -3.19
N VAL A 347 -15.81 -16.44 -4.11
CA VAL A 347 -15.16 -17.00 -5.30
C VAL A 347 -14.03 -17.95 -4.93
N VAL A 348 -13.08 -17.54 -4.07
CA VAL A 348 -11.96 -18.41 -3.65
C VAL A 348 -12.48 -19.67 -2.98
N GLY A 349 -13.45 -19.56 -2.07
CA GLY A 349 -14.01 -20.71 -1.37
C GLY A 349 -14.74 -21.69 -2.28
N SER A 350 -15.45 -21.19 -3.30
CA SER A 350 -16.07 -22.05 -4.32
C SER A 350 -15.01 -22.65 -5.26
N TYR A 351 -14.02 -21.86 -5.66
CA TYR A 351 -12.97 -22.30 -6.57
C TYR A 351 -12.16 -23.46 -5.99
N VAL A 352 -11.71 -23.34 -4.74
CA VAL A 352 -10.96 -24.39 -4.03
C VAL A 352 -11.79 -25.67 -3.87
N ARG A 353 -13.12 -25.54 -3.73
CA ARG A 353 -14.03 -26.70 -3.61
C ARG A 353 -14.17 -27.47 -4.92
N HIS A 354 -14.18 -26.78 -6.06
CA HIS A 354 -14.44 -27.37 -7.37
C HIS A 354 -13.18 -27.67 -8.17
N HIS A 355 -12.05 -27.01 -7.85
CA HIS A 355 -10.78 -27.28 -8.49
C HIS A 355 -10.14 -28.51 -7.85
N PRO A 356 -9.80 -29.57 -8.61
CA PRO A 356 -9.28 -30.82 -8.07
C PRO A 356 -7.87 -30.73 -7.47
N GLY A 357 -7.27 -29.53 -7.47
CA GLY A 357 -5.84 -29.32 -7.25
C GLY A 357 -5.00 -29.81 -8.44
N GLU A 358 -3.77 -29.31 -8.55
CA GLU A 358 -2.83 -29.77 -9.57
C GLU A 358 -1.91 -30.84 -9.00
N PRO A 359 -1.71 -31.98 -9.69
CA PRO A 359 -0.75 -32.99 -9.26
C PRO A 359 0.68 -32.44 -9.20
N GLU A 360 1.38 -32.71 -8.09
CA GLU A 360 2.76 -32.28 -7.94
C GLU A 360 3.67 -32.88 -9.03
N GLY A 361 4.47 -32.03 -9.67
CA GLY A 361 5.51 -32.44 -10.61
C GLY A 361 5.03 -32.79 -12.02
N ARG A 362 3.72 -32.71 -12.31
CA ARG A 362 3.20 -32.90 -13.67
C ARG A 362 3.05 -31.55 -14.37
N TYR A 363 3.62 -31.45 -15.57
CA TYR A 363 3.29 -30.38 -16.50
C TYR A 363 1.89 -30.66 -17.09
N ILE A 364 1.02 -29.66 -17.06
CA ILE A 364 -0.31 -29.69 -17.68
C ILE A 364 -0.22 -28.76 -18.88
N GLU A 365 -0.60 -29.25 -20.06
CA GLU A 365 -0.60 -28.44 -21.27
C GLU A 365 -1.55 -27.24 -21.11
N PRO A 366 -1.23 -26.05 -21.68
CA PRO A 366 -2.05 -24.84 -21.49
C PRO A 366 -3.52 -25.02 -21.87
N ILE A 367 -3.82 -25.80 -22.92
CA ILE A 367 -5.20 -26.10 -23.34
C ILE A 367 -5.93 -26.97 -22.31
N GLU A 368 -5.27 -28.01 -21.78
CA GLU A 368 -5.83 -28.86 -20.73
C GLU A 368 -6.12 -28.05 -19.46
N LEU A 369 -5.20 -27.15 -19.09
CA LEU A 369 -5.35 -26.28 -17.93
C LEU A 369 -6.45 -25.23 -18.14
N ALA A 370 -6.59 -24.68 -19.35
CA ALA A 370 -7.69 -23.77 -19.70
C ALA A 370 -9.06 -24.48 -19.67
N ARG A 371 -9.14 -25.74 -20.12
CA ARG A 371 -10.35 -26.58 -20.00
C ARG A 371 -10.70 -26.87 -18.54
N LEU A 372 -9.71 -27.22 -17.72
CA LEU A 372 -9.89 -27.40 -16.28
C LEU A 372 -10.38 -26.13 -15.59
N ALA A 373 -9.77 -24.99 -15.90
CA ALA A 373 -10.19 -23.68 -15.43
C ALA A 373 -11.63 -23.37 -15.86
N SER A 374 -12.00 -23.65 -17.12
CA SER A 374 -13.35 -23.43 -17.65
C SER A 374 -14.42 -24.23 -16.90
N ASN A 375 -14.15 -25.51 -16.63
CA ASN A 375 -15.05 -26.38 -15.87
C ASN A 375 -15.20 -25.88 -14.43
N THR A 376 -14.09 -25.49 -13.80
CA THR A 376 -14.08 -24.93 -12.45
C THR A 376 -14.88 -23.63 -12.39
N ILE A 377 -14.64 -22.69 -13.32
CA ILE A 377 -15.36 -21.41 -13.41
C ILE A 377 -16.85 -21.63 -13.59
N SER A 378 -17.26 -22.61 -14.40
CA SER A 378 -18.67 -22.95 -14.60
C SER A 378 -19.34 -23.46 -13.33
N ALA A 379 -18.61 -24.18 -12.48
CA ALA A 379 -19.11 -24.60 -11.17
C ALA A 379 -19.16 -23.41 -10.19
N VAL A 380 -18.12 -22.58 -10.16
CA VAL A 380 -18.06 -21.36 -9.31
C VAL A 380 -19.18 -20.39 -9.62
N ARG A 381 -19.52 -20.20 -10.90
CA ARG A 381 -20.65 -19.37 -11.36
C ARG A 381 -21.99 -19.82 -10.79
N LYS A 382 -22.18 -21.12 -10.55
CA LYS A 382 -23.41 -21.66 -9.96
C LYS A 382 -23.49 -21.34 -8.46
N ASP A 383 -22.36 -21.40 -7.75
CA ASP A 383 -22.29 -21.13 -6.31
C ASP A 383 -22.34 -19.64 -5.98
N VAL A 384 -21.73 -18.80 -6.83
CA VAL A 384 -21.58 -17.35 -6.61
C VAL A 384 -22.18 -16.57 -7.78
N PRO A 385 -23.51 -16.61 -7.97
CA PRO A 385 -24.13 -15.95 -9.12
C PRO A 385 -24.05 -14.42 -9.03
N ARG A 386 -24.11 -13.74 -10.19
CA ARG A 386 -24.27 -12.27 -10.31
C ARG A 386 -23.10 -11.44 -9.78
N THR A 387 -21.87 -11.92 -9.93
CA THR A 387 -20.68 -11.10 -9.68
C THR A 387 -20.24 -10.36 -10.93
N PRO A 388 -19.74 -9.10 -10.82
CA PRO A 388 -19.26 -8.33 -11.97
C PRO A 388 -18.07 -8.99 -12.68
N PHE A 389 -17.37 -9.92 -12.01
CA PHE A 389 -16.24 -10.68 -12.56
C PHE A 389 -16.60 -11.54 -13.79
N TYR A 390 -17.89 -11.83 -14.00
CA TYR A 390 -18.32 -12.71 -15.09
C TYR A 390 -18.66 -11.99 -16.38
N GLU A 391 -18.87 -10.67 -16.38
CA GLU A 391 -19.36 -9.95 -17.56
C GLU A 391 -18.45 -10.15 -18.77
N GLN A 392 -17.14 -10.10 -18.57
CA GLN A 392 -16.22 -10.29 -19.67
C GLN A 392 -15.95 -11.76 -20.00
N LEU A 393 -16.11 -12.66 -19.03
CA LEU A 393 -16.15 -14.10 -19.33
C LEU A 393 -17.39 -14.45 -20.17
N ASP A 394 -18.53 -13.79 -19.94
CA ASP A 394 -19.74 -13.93 -20.76
C ASP A 394 -19.52 -13.37 -22.18
N PHE A 395 -18.81 -12.24 -22.30
CA PHE A 395 -18.37 -11.72 -23.58
C PHE A 395 -17.45 -12.71 -24.31
N ALA A 396 -16.46 -13.29 -23.64
CA ALA A 396 -15.60 -14.33 -24.22
C ALA A 396 -16.38 -15.56 -24.70
N ASP A 397 -17.33 -16.03 -23.88
CA ASP A 397 -18.20 -17.17 -24.23
C ASP A 397 -19.10 -16.85 -25.45
N SER A 398 -19.37 -15.57 -25.73
CA SER A 398 -20.14 -15.15 -26.92
C SER A 398 -19.34 -15.12 -28.22
N LEU A 399 -17.99 -15.15 -28.15
CA LEU A 399 -17.14 -15.18 -29.34
C LEU A 399 -17.24 -16.54 -30.04
N THR A 400 -17.41 -16.52 -31.37
CA THR A 400 -17.45 -17.73 -32.19
C THR A 400 -16.13 -18.49 -32.06
N ASP A 401 -16.20 -19.82 -31.89
CA ASP A 401 -15.00 -20.64 -32.01
C ASP A 401 -14.63 -20.71 -33.48
N LEU A 402 -13.55 -20.04 -33.84
CA LEU A 402 -13.00 -20.10 -35.19
C LEU A 402 -12.08 -21.31 -35.39
N TYR A 403 -11.76 -22.03 -34.30
CA TYR A 403 -10.88 -23.18 -34.30
C TYR A 403 -11.58 -24.38 -33.66
N ASP A 404 -11.56 -25.51 -34.36
CA ASP A 404 -11.90 -26.80 -33.79
C ASP A 404 -10.65 -27.33 -33.08
N VAL A 405 -10.65 -27.32 -31.75
CA VAL A 405 -9.49 -27.74 -30.93
C VAL A 405 -9.27 -29.27 -31.01
N ASP A 406 -10.17 -29.99 -31.70
CA ASP A 406 -10.04 -31.41 -31.96
C ASP A 406 -9.48 -31.71 -33.38
N ASP A 407 -9.18 -30.68 -34.20
CA ASP A 407 -8.35 -30.85 -35.41
C ASP A 407 -6.87 -30.90 -34.98
N ASP A 408 -6.36 -32.12 -34.78
CA ASP A 408 -5.00 -32.49 -34.35
C ASP A 408 -3.85 -32.03 -35.30
N ASP A 409 -4.05 -31.01 -36.15
CA ASP A 409 -2.99 -30.46 -36.97
C ASP A 409 -2.03 -29.63 -36.10
N ASP A 410 -0.83 -30.18 -35.87
CA ASP A 410 0.29 -29.78 -34.98
C ASP A 410 0.76 -28.29 -35.02
N ASP A 411 0.06 -27.38 -35.68
CA ASP A 411 0.36 -25.93 -35.74
C ASP A 411 -0.33 -25.10 -34.63
N ASP A 412 -0.95 -25.75 -33.64
CA ASP A 412 -1.80 -25.16 -32.59
C ASP A 412 -1.15 -24.07 -31.71
N LEU A 413 0.18 -24.07 -31.59
CA LEU A 413 0.89 -23.01 -30.86
C LEU A 413 0.91 -21.67 -31.63
N MET A 414 0.76 -21.68 -32.96
CA MET A 414 0.74 -20.46 -33.78
C MET A 414 -0.60 -19.72 -33.72
N ASN A 415 -1.70 -20.41 -33.37
CA ASN A 415 -3.06 -19.84 -33.36
C ASN A 415 -3.37 -18.98 -32.11
N PHE A 416 -2.62 -19.15 -31.01
CA PHE A 416 -2.77 -18.31 -29.82
C PHE A 416 -2.33 -16.86 -30.01
N HIS A 417 -1.65 -16.52 -31.10
CA HIS A 417 -1.36 -15.12 -31.43
C HIS A 417 -2.58 -14.36 -31.97
N GLU A 418 -3.63 -15.06 -32.43
CA GLU A 418 -4.82 -14.41 -32.97
C GLU A 418 -5.65 -13.74 -31.84
N PRO A 419 -5.99 -12.44 -31.96
CA PRO A 419 -6.72 -11.72 -30.92
C PRO A 419 -7.99 -12.43 -30.44
N VAL A 420 -8.80 -13.00 -31.33
CA VAL A 420 -10.08 -13.64 -30.97
C VAL A 420 -9.85 -14.85 -30.04
N VAL A 421 -8.85 -15.69 -30.35
CA VAL A 421 -8.44 -16.83 -29.51
C VAL A 421 -7.93 -16.37 -28.15
N LYS A 422 -7.11 -15.31 -28.11
CA LYS A 422 -6.64 -14.71 -26.85
C LYS A 422 -7.79 -14.26 -25.97
N TRP A 423 -8.76 -13.57 -26.56
CA TRP A 423 -9.92 -13.09 -25.83
C TRP A 423 -10.81 -14.24 -25.35
N LYS A 424 -11.03 -15.27 -26.18
CA LYS A 424 -11.90 -16.40 -25.82
C LYS A 424 -11.31 -17.29 -24.73
N HIS A 425 -10.04 -17.69 -24.86
CA HIS A 425 -9.41 -18.65 -23.94
C HIS A 425 -8.55 -17.99 -22.87
N GLY A 426 -7.83 -16.91 -23.22
CA GLY A 426 -6.97 -16.18 -22.29
C GLY A 426 -7.76 -15.60 -21.12
N LEU A 427 -9.03 -15.28 -21.32
CA LEU A 427 -9.90 -14.77 -20.28
C LEU A 427 -10.17 -15.72 -19.12
N LYS A 428 -10.35 -17.00 -19.44
CA LYS A 428 -10.56 -18.06 -18.44
C LYS A 428 -9.27 -18.35 -17.68
N ALA A 429 -8.14 -18.33 -18.38
CA ALA A 429 -6.83 -18.42 -17.76
C ALA A 429 -6.52 -17.23 -16.84
N GLN A 430 -6.91 -16.02 -17.26
CA GLN A 430 -6.81 -14.82 -16.43
C GLN A 430 -7.63 -14.92 -15.15
N PHE A 431 -8.89 -15.37 -15.23
CA PHE A 431 -9.70 -15.61 -14.04
C PHE A 431 -9.08 -16.67 -13.10
N HIS A 432 -8.54 -17.75 -13.64
CA HIS A 432 -7.80 -18.75 -12.86
C HIS A 432 -6.60 -18.12 -12.15
N ASN A 433 -5.74 -17.42 -12.90
CA ASN A 433 -4.58 -16.74 -12.36
C ASN A 433 -4.98 -15.71 -11.30
N TRP A 434 -6.10 -15.01 -11.50
CA TRP A 434 -6.69 -14.10 -10.51
C TRP A 434 -6.90 -14.79 -9.17
N VAL A 435 -7.60 -15.93 -9.16
CA VAL A 435 -7.80 -16.76 -7.97
C VAL A 435 -6.48 -17.25 -7.38
N CYS A 436 -5.52 -17.68 -8.20
CA CYS A 436 -4.19 -18.11 -7.73
C CYS A 436 -3.51 -17.04 -6.87
N VAL A 437 -3.54 -15.78 -7.29
CA VAL A 437 -2.92 -14.69 -6.51
C VAL A 437 -3.72 -14.35 -5.26
N LEU A 438 -5.06 -14.40 -5.30
CA LEU A 438 -5.84 -14.23 -4.06
C LEU A 438 -5.42 -15.25 -3.01
N ILE A 439 -5.24 -16.52 -3.41
CA ILE A 439 -4.75 -17.59 -2.53
C ILE A 439 -3.31 -17.33 -2.08
N LYS A 440 -2.41 -16.94 -2.98
CA LYS A 440 -1.01 -16.61 -2.63
C LYS A 440 -0.91 -15.43 -1.66
N ARG A 441 -1.71 -14.37 -1.86
CA ARG A 441 -1.77 -13.19 -0.98
C ARG A 441 -2.32 -13.56 0.38
N LEU A 442 -3.41 -14.32 0.42
CA LEU A 442 -3.96 -14.86 1.67
C LEU A 442 -2.90 -15.62 2.47
N ARG A 443 -2.23 -16.59 1.83
CA ARG A 443 -1.14 -17.37 2.44
C ARG A 443 0.05 -16.49 2.85
N LYS A 444 0.40 -15.47 2.06
CA LYS A 444 1.47 -14.49 2.38
C LYS A 444 1.19 -13.79 3.70
N TYR A 445 -0.04 -13.29 3.92
CA TYR A 445 -0.39 -12.58 5.14
C TYR A 445 -0.58 -13.52 6.35
N GLN A 446 -1.14 -14.72 6.16
CA GLN A 446 -1.19 -15.74 7.21
C GLN A 446 0.21 -16.13 7.71
N LYS A 447 1.18 -16.31 6.80
CA LYS A 447 2.59 -16.57 7.15
C LYS A 447 3.26 -15.42 7.92
N ARG A 448 2.71 -14.20 7.82
CA ARG A 448 3.14 -13.03 8.59
C ARG A 448 2.44 -12.92 9.95
N GLY A 449 1.72 -13.96 10.38
CA GLY A 449 1.01 -13.99 11.66
C GLY A 449 -0.32 -13.24 11.66
N ILE A 450 -0.84 -12.83 10.49
CA ILE A 450 -2.13 -12.15 10.40
C ILE A 450 -3.25 -13.19 10.27
N GLU A 451 -4.20 -13.15 11.20
CA GLU A 451 -5.41 -13.95 11.17
C GLU A 451 -6.40 -13.36 10.15
N VAL A 452 -6.80 -14.15 9.16
CA VAL A 452 -7.86 -13.77 8.23
C VAL A 452 -9.17 -14.37 8.76
N VAL A 453 -10.01 -13.51 9.31
CA VAL A 453 -11.27 -13.90 9.94
C VAL A 453 -12.23 -14.43 8.87
N ASP A 454 -12.88 -15.55 9.18
CA ASP A 454 -13.79 -16.26 8.29
C ASP A 454 -13.17 -16.62 6.92
N VAL A 455 -11.88 -16.93 6.87
CA VAL A 455 -11.20 -17.31 5.62
C VAL A 455 -11.78 -18.60 5.01
N PRO A 456 -11.81 -18.75 3.67
CA PRO A 456 -12.10 -20.04 3.07
C PRO A 456 -11.12 -21.12 3.57
N THR A 457 -11.61 -22.32 3.83
CA THR A 457 -10.74 -23.46 4.15
C THR A 457 -9.96 -23.86 2.91
N ILE A 458 -8.65 -23.65 2.94
CA ILE A 458 -7.73 -24.08 1.89
C ILE A 458 -6.78 -25.09 2.53
N ALA A 459 -6.73 -26.31 2.00
CA ALA A 459 -5.82 -27.32 2.51
C ALA A 459 -4.36 -26.88 2.32
N ASP A 460 -3.48 -27.28 3.24
CA ASP A 460 -2.06 -26.91 3.18
C ASP A 460 -1.36 -27.48 1.93
N ASP A 461 -1.82 -28.65 1.48
CA ASP A 461 -1.37 -29.37 0.28
C ASP A 461 -2.11 -28.93 -0.99
N PHE A 462 -3.04 -27.96 -0.92
CA PHE A 462 -3.70 -27.45 -2.12
C PHE A 462 -2.69 -26.67 -2.98
N VAL A 463 -2.33 -27.27 -4.11
CA VAL A 463 -1.45 -26.69 -5.13
C VAL A 463 -2.29 -26.18 -6.30
N ILE A 464 -2.04 -24.92 -6.66
CA ILE A 464 -2.59 -24.26 -7.83
C ILE A 464 -1.49 -23.36 -8.42
N ARG A 465 -1.30 -23.40 -9.73
CA ARG A 465 -0.25 -22.65 -10.42
C ARG A 465 -0.87 -21.60 -11.31
N GLU A 466 -0.08 -20.61 -11.70
CA GLU A 466 -0.57 -19.67 -12.71
C GLU A 466 -0.38 -20.31 -14.09
N ILE A 467 -1.37 -20.17 -14.95
CA ILE A 467 -1.27 -20.49 -16.37
C ILE A 467 -0.45 -19.37 -17.02
N TYR A 468 0.71 -19.71 -17.56
CA TYR A 468 1.51 -18.78 -18.35
C TYR A 468 0.86 -18.61 -19.72
N VAL A 469 -0.05 -17.64 -19.81
CA VAL A 469 -0.76 -17.29 -21.04
C VAL A 469 -0.26 -15.92 -21.46
N PHE A 470 0.61 -15.91 -22.47
CA PHE A 470 1.26 -14.72 -23.06
C PHE A 470 2.30 -14.03 -22.16
N ARG A 471 3.56 -14.07 -22.60
CA ARG A 471 4.57 -13.04 -22.34
C ARG A 471 4.88 -12.33 -23.65
#